data_AF-A0A914EYC6-F1
#
_entry.id   AF-A0A914EYC6-F1
#
_cell.length_a   1.000
_cell.length_b   1.000
_cell.length_c   1.000
_cell.angle_alpha   90.00
_cell.angle_beta   90.00
_cell.angle_gamma   90.00
#
_symmetry.space_group_name_H-M   'P 1'
#
loop_
_entity.id
_entity.type
_entity.pdbx_description
1 polymer ?
#
loop_
_entity_poly.entity_id
_entity_poly.type
_entity_poly.pdbx_seq_one_letter_code
_entity_poly.pdbx_strand_id
1 'polypeptide(L)'
;MVIDDEIDELAVNELDVSSVPSYAWLRNVSVRNPVSRHVSLCFEQWSPEDISNSMSHIDYKALSRVTIPEIKKYIKAGKLNGTPILERSITVFNSISSWVQCMILSKSLPKQRAEIITKFVNVGKHLKKLNNFNTLMAVIGGVTHSNISRLYKTHSFLSHETKKELNALTQLLSNHSNFGLYRKSMQETKTKFKIPIMGIHLKDLIAWNGNGPSFDKTGTITLKRFFQLANLLSYFLGVNRVAHNLMDPNMDLINTLKVSFDITYNENDIYDLSLKREPKTLLNFQSSSSKSVVFADWASGVCQQPDSDTVNKHIAAMVDAVFKHYDHDRDSYISKAEFEQIAGNFPFIDAFVAIDADR
;
A
#
# COMPACT_ATOMS: atom_id res chain seq x y z
N MET A 1 -13.03 61.93 16.50
CA MET A 1 -12.63 60.56 16.86
C MET A 1 -11.46 60.21 15.97
N VAL A 2 -10.26 60.34 16.52
CA VAL A 2 -9.04 59.77 15.93
C VAL A 2 -9.16 58.27 16.14
N ILE A 3 -9.08 57.48 15.06
CA ILE A 3 -9.00 56.02 15.18
C ILE A 3 -7.53 55.77 15.53
N ASP A 4 -7.26 55.41 16.78
CA ASP A 4 -5.95 54.89 17.18
C ASP A 4 -5.73 53.57 16.43
N ASP A 5 -4.77 53.58 15.50
CA ASP A 5 -4.19 52.39 14.88
C ASP A 5 -3.18 51.73 15.86
N GLU A 6 -3.57 51.51 17.11
CA GLU A 6 -2.85 50.57 17.98
C GLU A 6 -3.26 49.15 17.55
N ILE A 7 -2.57 48.65 16.52
CA ILE A 7 -2.58 47.24 16.18
C ILE A 7 -1.98 46.50 17.37
N ASP A 8 -2.82 45.77 18.11
CA ASP A 8 -2.43 44.92 19.23
C ASP A 8 -1.31 43.96 18.81
N GLU A 9 -0.06 44.25 19.20
CA GLU A 9 1.13 43.45 18.85
C GLU A 9 0.99 41.99 19.31
N LEU A 10 0.16 41.71 20.32
CA LEU A 10 -0.17 40.35 20.74
C LEU A 10 -1.01 39.61 19.69
N ALA A 11 -1.98 40.27 19.06
CA ALA A 11 -2.78 39.69 17.99
C ALA A 11 -1.94 39.44 16.72
N VAL A 12 -0.94 40.30 16.45
CA VAL A 12 0.01 40.11 15.34
C VAL A 12 0.92 38.91 15.58
N ASN A 13 1.41 38.73 16.81
CA ASN A 13 2.23 37.58 17.18
C ASN A 13 1.45 36.26 17.20
N GLU A 14 0.16 36.26 17.56
CA GLU A 14 -0.70 35.06 17.45
C GLU A 14 -1.08 34.70 16.00
N LEU A 15 -1.00 35.68 15.09
CA LEU A 15 -1.20 35.50 13.64
C LEU A 15 0.11 35.25 12.88
N ASP A 16 1.25 35.12 13.57
CA ASP A 16 2.55 34.91 12.94
C ASP A 16 2.68 33.51 12.32
N VAL A 17 2.36 33.46 11.03
CA VAL A 17 2.50 32.28 10.15
C VAL A 17 3.95 31.98 9.75
N SER A 18 4.94 32.81 10.13
CA SER A 18 6.35 32.56 9.81
C SER A 18 6.91 31.33 10.52
N SER A 19 6.36 31.02 11.70
CA SER A 19 6.69 29.84 12.51
C SER A 19 6.00 28.56 12.02
N VAL A 20 4.97 28.66 11.18
CA VAL A 20 4.25 27.51 10.63
C VAL A 20 5.14 26.86 9.57
N PRO A 21 5.67 25.65 9.80
CA PRO A 21 6.51 25.00 8.82
C PRO A 21 5.71 24.81 7.54
N SER A 22 6.24 25.27 6.41
CA SER A 22 5.64 24.97 5.11
C SER A 22 5.67 23.45 4.91
N TYR A 23 4.56 22.78 5.20
CA TYR A 23 4.45 21.32 5.04
C TYR A 23 4.64 20.87 3.58
N ALA A 24 4.68 21.81 2.62
CA ALA A 24 5.01 21.52 1.23
C ALA A 24 6.42 20.95 1.06
N TRP A 25 7.43 21.46 1.79
CA TRP A 25 8.81 20.96 1.69
C TRP A 25 9.03 19.69 2.54
N LEU A 26 8.46 19.61 3.75
CA LEU A 26 8.53 18.40 4.59
C LEU A 26 7.91 17.16 3.92
N ARG A 27 6.92 17.34 3.04
CA ARG A 27 6.35 16.26 2.22
C ARG A 27 7.30 15.75 1.13
N ASN A 28 8.26 16.58 0.70
CA ASN A 28 9.22 16.26 -0.34
C ASN A 28 10.53 15.65 0.21
N VAL A 29 10.86 15.87 1.48
CA VAL A 29 12.11 15.39 2.08
C VAL A 29 11.92 14.00 2.69
N SER A 30 12.66 13.02 2.16
CA SER A 30 12.88 11.75 2.86
C SER A 30 14.05 11.95 3.80
N VAL A 31 13.81 12.01 5.12
CA VAL A 31 14.91 11.94 6.08
C VAL A 31 15.52 10.55 5.97
N ARG A 32 16.79 10.49 5.55
CA ARG A 32 17.56 9.26 5.37
C ARG A 32 18.41 9.07 6.63
N ASN A 33 17.95 8.23 7.55
CA ASN A 33 18.80 7.75 8.64
C ASN A 33 19.36 6.38 8.22
N PRO A 34 20.68 6.17 8.20
CA PRO A 34 21.24 4.86 7.91
C PRO A 34 20.95 3.90 9.06
N VAL A 35 20.43 2.71 8.75
CA VAL A 35 20.25 1.62 9.72
C VAL A 35 21.40 0.63 9.56
N SER A 36 21.95 0.17 10.69
CA SER A 36 23.11 -0.72 10.81
C SER A 36 22.78 -2.22 10.80
N ARG A 37 21.54 -2.60 10.47
CA ARG A 37 21.12 -4.01 10.42
C ARG A 37 21.37 -4.59 9.04
N HIS A 38 22.21 -5.63 8.99
CA HIS A 38 22.47 -6.42 7.79
C HIS A 38 21.21 -7.24 7.43
N VAL A 39 20.35 -6.68 6.58
CA VAL A 39 19.18 -7.37 6.05
C VAL A 39 19.51 -7.74 4.61
N SER A 40 19.54 -9.04 4.30
CA SER A 40 19.65 -9.53 2.92
C SER A 40 18.61 -8.85 2.05
N LEU A 41 18.88 -8.59 0.77
CA LEU A 41 17.88 -8.05 -0.16
C LEU A 41 17.07 -9.16 -0.84
N CYS A 42 17.20 -10.42 -0.45
CA CYS A 42 16.40 -11.53 -1.00
C CYS A 42 15.04 -11.67 -0.30
N PHE A 43 13.94 -11.64 -1.08
CA PHE A 43 12.58 -11.76 -0.57
C PHE A 43 12.38 -13.02 0.25
N GLU A 44 12.99 -14.15 -0.12
CA GLU A 44 12.84 -15.40 0.64
C GLU A 44 13.39 -15.29 2.06
N GLN A 45 14.44 -14.49 2.26
CA GLN A 45 15.14 -14.31 3.52
C GLN A 45 14.54 -13.20 4.39
N TRP A 46 13.73 -12.29 3.84
CA TRP A 46 13.08 -11.24 4.61
C TRP A 46 12.11 -11.78 5.64
N SER A 47 12.13 -11.26 6.86
CA SER A 47 11.12 -11.61 7.85
C SER A 47 9.75 -11.00 7.47
N PRO A 48 8.62 -11.65 7.80
CA PRO A 48 7.30 -11.06 7.59
C PRO A 48 7.12 -9.70 8.29
N GLU A 49 7.83 -9.50 9.41
CA GLU A 49 7.83 -8.25 10.16
C GLU A 49 8.53 -7.13 9.38
N ASP A 50 9.73 -7.37 8.84
CA ASP A 50 10.48 -6.38 8.07
C ASP A 50 9.74 -5.96 6.80
N ILE A 51 9.11 -6.92 6.11
CA ILE A 51 8.26 -6.65 4.94
C ILE A 51 7.08 -5.77 5.36
N SER A 52 6.36 -6.15 6.42
CA SER A 52 5.19 -5.40 6.88
C SER A 52 5.54 -3.97 7.32
N ASN A 53 6.68 -3.79 7.99
CA ASN A 53 7.15 -2.48 8.44
C ASN A 53 7.54 -1.60 7.23
N SER A 54 8.26 -2.16 6.26
CA SER A 54 8.70 -1.45 5.06
C SER A 54 7.54 -1.07 4.14
N MET A 55 6.59 -1.99 3.92
CA MET A 55 5.33 -1.69 3.22
C MET A 55 4.54 -0.60 3.94
N SER A 56 4.50 -0.64 5.28
CA SER A 56 3.82 0.39 6.08
C SER A 56 4.46 1.77 5.94
N HIS A 57 5.79 1.86 5.85
CA HIS A 57 6.49 3.11 5.54
C HIS A 57 6.16 3.65 4.16
N ILE A 58 6.09 2.78 3.15
CA ILE A 58 5.72 3.17 1.77
C ILE A 58 4.28 3.71 1.73
N ASP A 59 3.32 2.97 2.30
CA ASP A 59 1.91 3.35 2.34
C ASP A 59 1.69 4.62 3.17
N TYR A 60 2.30 4.69 4.36
CA TYR A 60 2.29 5.89 5.20
C TYR A 60 2.77 7.13 4.46
N LYS A 61 3.88 7.02 3.72
CA LYS A 61 4.44 8.14 2.95
C LYS A 61 3.56 8.54 1.77
N ALA A 62 2.92 7.58 1.11
CA ALA A 62 1.96 7.87 0.03
C ALA A 62 0.73 8.61 0.59
N LEU A 63 0.18 8.13 1.70
CA LEU A 63 -1.00 8.66 2.35
C LEU A 63 -0.81 10.01 3.02
N SER A 64 0.31 10.20 3.73
CA SER A 64 0.63 11.46 4.43
C SER A 64 0.71 12.66 3.48
N ARG A 65 1.02 12.42 2.20
CA ARG A 65 1.09 13.43 1.16
C ARG A 65 -0.27 13.84 0.61
N VAL A 66 -1.30 13.00 0.73
CA VAL A 66 -2.65 13.28 0.20
C VAL A 66 -3.21 14.54 0.87
N THR A 67 -3.68 15.48 0.04
CA THR A 67 -4.10 16.79 0.51
C THR A 67 -5.61 16.91 0.63
N ILE A 68 -6.10 17.73 1.57
CA ILE A 68 -7.53 18.04 1.67
C ILE A 68 -8.11 18.64 0.37
N PRO A 69 -7.41 19.53 -0.35
CA PRO A 69 -7.84 19.98 -1.68
C PRO A 69 -8.07 18.84 -2.68
N GLU A 70 -7.17 17.85 -2.75
CA GLU A 70 -7.36 16.70 -3.63
C GLU A 70 -8.55 15.84 -3.20
N ILE A 71 -8.68 15.55 -1.91
CA ILE A 71 -9.84 14.81 -1.37
C ILE A 71 -11.14 15.55 -1.72
N LYS A 72 -11.19 16.88 -1.51
CA LYS A 72 -12.36 17.71 -1.84
C LYS A 72 -12.68 17.66 -3.33
N LYS A 73 -11.66 17.74 -4.19
CA LYS A 73 -11.83 17.65 -5.65
C LYS A 73 -12.37 16.29 -6.07
N TYR A 74 -11.81 15.22 -5.55
CA TYR A 74 -12.28 13.86 -5.77
C TYR A 74 -13.74 13.68 -5.34
N ILE A 75 -14.11 14.14 -4.15
CA ILE A 75 -15.49 14.05 -3.62
C ILE A 75 -16.49 14.81 -4.49
N LYS A 76 -16.10 15.98 -5.04
CA LYS A 76 -16.96 16.78 -5.93
C LYS A 76 -17.10 16.17 -7.32
N ALA A 77 -16.01 15.65 -7.88
CA ALA A 77 -15.99 15.13 -9.25
C ALA A 77 -16.45 13.66 -9.35
N GLY A 78 -16.34 12.89 -8.27
CA GLY A 78 -16.54 11.43 -8.27
C GLY A 78 -15.52 10.68 -9.13
N LYS A 79 -14.43 11.35 -9.52
CA LYS A 79 -13.38 10.86 -10.44
C LYS A 79 -12.02 11.36 -9.96
N LEU A 80 -10.95 10.65 -10.33
CA LEU A 80 -9.56 10.97 -9.96
C LEU A 80 -8.93 12.09 -10.79
N ASN A 81 -9.67 12.68 -11.73
CA ASN A 81 -9.12 13.67 -12.66
C ASN A 81 -8.50 14.88 -11.93
N GLY A 82 -7.18 15.00 -12.04
CA GLY A 82 -6.40 16.05 -11.42
C GLY A 82 -6.31 15.95 -9.89
N THR A 83 -6.28 14.73 -9.35
CA THR A 83 -5.88 14.40 -7.97
C THR A 83 -4.67 13.45 -8.00
N PRO A 84 -3.50 13.90 -8.47
CA PRO A 84 -2.35 13.03 -8.76
C PRO A 84 -1.76 12.35 -7.52
N ILE A 85 -1.83 12.98 -6.34
CA ILE A 85 -1.29 12.39 -5.11
C ILE A 85 -2.21 11.28 -4.62
N LEU A 86 -3.53 11.51 -4.64
CA LEU A 86 -4.53 10.49 -4.33
C LEU A 86 -4.43 9.31 -5.30
N GLU A 87 -4.31 9.59 -6.59
CA GLU A 87 -4.14 8.58 -7.64
C GLU A 87 -2.89 7.74 -7.41
N ARG A 88 -1.74 8.37 -7.14
CA ARG A 88 -0.50 7.68 -6.76
C ARG A 88 -0.68 6.77 -5.55
N SER A 89 -1.43 7.19 -4.53
CA SER A 89 -1.69 6.36 -3.34
C SER A 89 -2.53 5.12 -3.68
N ILE A 90 -3.48 5.25 -4.61
CA ILE A 90 -4.28 4.12 -5.13
C ILE A 90 -3.41 3.20 -5.99
N THR A 91 -2.54 3.76 -6.83
CA THR A 91 -1.58 2.99 -7.63
C THR A 91 -0.70 2.13 -6.73
N VAL A 92 -0.11 2.68 -5.67
CA VAL A 92 0.69 1.91 -4.70
C VAL A 92 -0.12 0.73 -4.12
N PHE A 93 -1.38 0.96 -3.74
CA PHE A 93 -2.27 -0.08 -3.25
C PHE A 93 -2.48 -1.22 -4.27
N ASN A 94 -2.72 -0.87 -5.54
CA ASN A 94 -2.90 -1.84 -6.63
C ASN A 94 -1.60 -2.58 -6.96
N SER A 95 -0.48 -1.87 -6.98
CA SER A 95 0.85 -2.43 -7.21
C SER A 95 1.22 -3.48 -6.16
N ILE A 96 0.95 -3.21 -4.87
CA ILE A 96 1.16 -4.19 -3.80
C ILE A 96 0.32 -5.45 -4.04
N SER A 97 -0.95 -5.26 -4.40
CA SER A 97 -1.88 -6.38 -4.64
C SER A 97 -1.47 -7.25 -5.84
N SER A 98 -0.99 -6.61 -6.90
CA SER A 98 -0.50 -7.27 -8.11
C SER A 98 0.85 -7.96 -7.88
N TRP A 99 1.76 -7.30 -7.15
CA TRP A 99 3.05 -7.87 -6.77
C TRP A 99 2.88 -9.12 -5.92
N VAL A 100 1.96 -9.12 -4.93
CA VAL A 100 1.64 -10.32 -4.14
C VAL A 100 1.19 -11.49 -5.04
N GLN A 101 0.30 -11.23 -6.00
CA GLN A 101 -0.14 -12.26 -6.95
C GLN A 101 1.03 -12.80 -7.78
N CYS A 102 1.86 -11.92 -8.32
CA CYS A 102 3.00 -12.30 -9.16
C CYS A 102 4.07 -13.06 -8.37
N MET A 103 4.35 -12.65 -7.13
CA MET A 103 5.27 -13.36 -6.24
C MET A 103 4.79 -14.78 -5.91
N ILE A 104 3.48 -14.99 -5.77
CA ILE A 104 2.92 -16.34 -5.61
C ILE A 104 3.05 -17.12 -6.91
N LEU A 105 2.70 -16.54 -8.06
CA LEU A 105 2.71 -17.26 -9.34
C LEU A 105 4.13 -17.49 -9.90
N SER A 106 5.14 -16.78 -9.40
CA SER A 106 6.55 -16.94 -9.81
C SER A 106 7.06 -18.34 -9.52
N LYS A 107 6.57 -18.97 -8.44
CA LYS A 107 6.95 -20.34 -8.10
C LYS A 107 6.17 -21.36 -8.95
N SER A 108 6.92 -22.24 -9.60
CA SER A 108 6.38 -23.28 -10.48
C SER A 108 5.68 -24.39 -9.70
N LEU A 109 6.19 -24.75 -8.52
CA LEU A 109 5.68 -25.86 -7.72
C LEU A 109 4.55 -25.41 -6.76
N PRO A 110 3.44 -26.18 -6.65
CA PRO A 110 2.33 -25.83 -5.76
C PRO A 110 2.72 -25.65 -4.29
N LYS A 111 3.66 -26.47 -3.79
CA LYS A 111 4.18 -26.39 -2.42
C LYS A 111 4.91 -25.07 -2.16
N GLN A 112 5.81 -24.67 -3.07
CA GLN A 112 6.53 -23.39 -2.97
C GLN A 112 5.56 -22.20 -3.02
N ARG A 113 4.54 -22.25 -3.89
CA ARG A 113 3.48 -21.22 -3.90
C ARG A 113 2.76 -21.12 -2.55
N ALA A 114 2.48 -22.26 -1.91
CA ALA A 114 1.83 -22.31 -0.61
C ALA A 114 2.72 -21.72 0.50
N GLU A 115 4.04 -21.89 0.42
CA GLU A 115 5.01 -21.25 1.32
C GLU A 115 5.00 -19.72 1.16
N ILE A 116 4.94 -19.21 -0.08
CA ILE A 116 4.80 -17.77 -0.34
C ILE A 116 3.47 -17.22 0.19
N ILE A 117 2.35 -17.93 -0.02
CA ILE A 117 1.05 -17.55 0.54
C ILE A 117 1.13 -17.49 2.08
N THR A 118 1.74 -18.51 2.71
CA THR A 118 1.92 -18.57 4.16
C THR A 118 2.71 -17.36 4.66
N LYS A 119 3.77 -16.98 3.95
CA LYS A 119 4.56 -15.78 4.25
C LYS A 119 3.71 -14.51 4.17
N PHE A 120 2.89 -14.33 3.13
CA PHE A 120 2.01 -13.16 3.01
C PHE A 120 0.89 -13.13 4.05
N VAL A 121 0.35 -14.28 4.45
CA VAL A 121 -0.59 -14.37 5.58
C VAL A 121 0.09 -13.87 6.86
N ASN A 122 1.33 -14.28 7.12
CA ASN A 122 2.10 -13.78 8.25
C ASN A 122 2.40 -12.27 8.15
N VAL A 123 2.74 -11.75 6.97
CA VAL A 123 2.85 -10.30 6.74
C VAL A 123 1.53 -9.60 7.12
N GLY A 124 0.38 -10.15 6.72
CA GLY A 124 -0.94 -9.66 7.11
C GLY A 124 -1.14 -9.63 8.63
N LYS A 125 -0.69 -10.64 9.37
CA LYS A 125 -0.72 -10.63 10.85
C LYS A 125 0.04 -9.44 11.42
N HIS A 126 1.23 -9.15 10.91
CA HIS A 126 2.04 -8.02 11.37
C HIS A 126 1.43 -6.67 10.95
N LEU A 127 0.91 -6.54 9.73
CA LEU A 127 0.20 -5.33 9.29
C LEU A 127 -1.02 -5.02 10.19
N LYS A 128 -1.77 -6.06 10.59
CA LYS A 128 -2.86 -5.91 11.57
C LYS A 128 -2.35 -5.41 12.92
N LYS A 129 -1.22 -5.92 13.43
CA LYS A 129 -0.60 -5.45 14.69
C LYS A 129 -0.16 -3.99 14.60
N LEU A 130 0.33 -3.56 13.43
CA LEU A 130 0.71 -2.17 13.14
C LEU A 130 -0.50 -1.25 12.92
N ASN A 131 -1.73 -1.77 12.93
CA ASN A 131 -2.95 -1.06 12.56
C ASN A 131 -2.90 -0.44 11.15
N ASN A 132 -2.12 -1.05 10.26
CA ASN A 132 -2.07 -0.68 8.86
C ASN A 132 -3.11 -1.50 8.08
N PHE A 133 -4.36 -1.04 8.12
CA PHE A 133 -5.46 -1.73 7.48
C PHE A 133 -5.47 -1.55 5.96
N ASN A 134 -4.91 -0.45 5.45
CA ASN A 134 -4.85 -0.18 4.02
C ASN A 134 -3.94 -1.17 3.29
N THR A 135 -2.68 -1.29 3.73
CA THR A 135 -1.77 -2.31 3.18
C THR A 135 -2.25 -3.73 3.49
N LEU A 136 -2.85 -3.98 4.67
CA LEU A 136 -3.44 -5.28 4.99
C LEU A 136 -4.49 -5.69 3.96
N MET A 137 -5.36 -4.75 3.57
CA MET A 137 -6.36 -4.95 2.52
C MET A 137 -5.70 -5.26 1.16
N ALA A 138 -4.62 -4.56 0.80
CA ALA A 138 -3.87 -4.83 -0.44
C ALA A 138 -3.28 -6.25 -0.46
N VAL A 139 -2.58 -6.64 0.62
CA VAL A 139 -1.91 -7.94 0.70
C VAL A 139 -2.91 -9.09 0.72
N ILE A 140 -3.92 -9.03 1.59
CA ILE A 140 -4.93 -10.10 1.69
C ILE A 140 -5.84 -10.10 0.46
N GLY A 141 -6.13 -8.94 -0.13
CA GLY A 141 -6.80 -8.82 -1.43
C GLY A 141 -6.02 -9.53 -2.54
N GLY A 142 -4.69 -9.35 -2.61
CA GLY A 142 -3.83 -10.08 -3.55
C GLY A 142 -3.83 -11.60 -3.33
N VAL A 143 -3.74 -12.06 -2.09
CA VAL A 143 -3.77 -13.51 -1.75
C VAL A 143 -5.12 -14.15 -2.06
N THR A 144 -6.21 -13.41 -1.86
CA THR A 144 -7.59 -13.91 -2.08
C THR A 144 -8.13 -13.58 -3.48
N HIS A 145 -7.32 -12.97 -4.34
CA HIS A 145 -7.69 -12.62 -5.70
C HIS A 145 -8.09 -13.86 -6.51
N SER A 146 -8.98 -13.70 -7.50
CA SER A 146 -9.51 -14.79 -8.33
C SER A 146 -8.40 -15.61 -9.02
N ASN A 147 -7.29 -14.95 -9.39
CA ASN A 147 -6.11 -15.57 -9.98
C ASN A 147 -5.41 -16.56 -9.03
N ILE A 148 -5.51 -16.36 -7.72
CA ILE A 148 -4.85 -17.18 -6.70
C ILE A 148 -5.84 -18.15 -6.04
N SER A 149 -7.08 -17.72 -5.80
CA SER A 149 -8.11 -18.53 -5.15
C SER A 149 -8.46 -19.80 -5.94
N ARG A 150 -8.29 -19.77 -7.26
CA ARG A 150 -8.49 -20.92 -8.16
C ARG A 150 -7.41 -22.02 -8.06
N LEU A 151 -6.26 -21.75 -7.44
CA LEU A 151 -5.12 -22.67 -7.36
C LEU A 151 -5.33 -23.76 -6.30
N TYR A 152 -6.28 -24.67 -6.54
CA TYR A 152 -6.69 -25.69 -5.56
C TYR A 152 -5.53 -26.55 -5.06
N LYS A 153 -4.60 -26.95 -5.94
CA LYS A 153 -3.45 -27.77 -5.52
C LYS A 153 -2.54 -26.99 -4.59
N THR A 154 -2.31 -25.70 -4.84
CA THR A 154 -1.59 -24.84 -3.90
C THR A 154 -2.31 -24.73 -2.56
N HIS A 155 -3.62 -24.48 -2.56
CA HIS A 155 -4.41 -24.36 -1.31
C HIS A 155 -4.45 -25.66 -0.50
N SER A 156 -4.31 -26.84 -1.11
CA SER A 156 -4.21 -28.10 -0.38
C SER A 156 -2.92 -28.24 0.44
N PHE A 157 -1.83 -27.57 0.03
CA PHE A 157 -0.55 -27.58 0.77
C PHE A 157 -0.50 -26.59 1.94
N LEU A 158 -1.49 -25.67 2.06
CA LEU A 158 -1.53 -24.73 3.18
C LEU A 158 -1.85 -25.46 4.49
N SER A 159 -1.09 -25.14 5.55
CA SER A 159 -1.36 -25.65 6.89
C SER A 159 -2.72 -25.18 7.41
N HIS A 160 -3.30 -25.94 8.34
CA HIS A 160 -4.57 -25.59 8.96
C HIS A 160 -4.51 -24.23 9.69
N GLU A 161 -3.39 -23.94 10.35
CA GLU A 161 -3.16 -22.64 11.00
C GLU A 161 -3.16 -21.48 10.00
N THR A 162 -2.47 -21.63 8.87
CA THR A 162 -2.43 -20.61 7.81
C THR A 162 -3.82 -20.35 7.24
N LYS A 163 -4.60 -21.40 6.97
CA LYS A 163 -5.99 -21.28 6.49
C LYS A 163 -6.87 -20.55 7.51
N LYS A 164 -6.75 -20.90 8.79
CA LYS A 164 -7.50 -20.26 9.89
C LYS A 164 -7.17 -18.77 9.98
N GLU A 165 -5.90 -18.40 9.91
CA GLU A 165 -5.48 -17.00 9.96
C GLU A 165 -5.93 -16.23 8.72
N LEU A 166 -5.75 -16.79 7.51
CA LEU A 166 -6.22 -16.17 6.27
C LEU A 166 -7.73 -15.90 6.33
N ASN A 167 -8.51 -16.86 6.84
CA ASN A 167 -9.95 -16.69 7.03
C ASN A 167 -10.27 -15.59 8.05
N ALA A 168 -9.54 -15.51 9.17
CA ALA A 168 -9.74 -14.47 10.18
C ALA A 168 -9.44 -13.06 9.62
N LEU A 169 -8.35 -12.90 8.88
CA LEU A 169 -7.99 -11.64 8.22
C LEU A 169 -9.01 -11.27 7.12
N THR A 170 -9.47 -12.25 6.35
CA THR A 170 -10.50 -12.05 5.32
C THR A 170 -11.84 -11.64 5.93
N GLN A 171 -12.24 -12.24 7.05
CA GLN A 171 -13.46 -11.86 7.78
C GLN A 171 -13.37 -10.44 8.33
N LEU A 172 -12.23 -10.06 8.92
CA LEU A 172 -11.98 -8.70 9.41
C LEU A 172 -12.20 -7.65 8.30
N LEU A 173 -11.77 -7.95 7.08
CA LEU A 173 -11.84 -7.09 5.90
C LEU A 173 -13.12 -7.27 5.07
N SER A 174 -14.04 -8.13 5.50
CA SER A 174 -15.26 -8.42 4.74
C SER A 174 -16.14 -7.19 4.59
N ASN A 175 -16.83 -7.08 3.45
CA ASN A 175 -17.78 -6.01 3.17
C ASN A 175 -19.10 -6.13 3.95
N HIS A 176 -19.28 -7.18 4.76
CA HIS A 176 -20.47 -7.42 5.56
C HIS A 176 -20.75 -6.25 6.51
N SER A 177 -22.02 -5.81 6.57
CA SER A 177 -22.45 -4.65 7.36
C SER A 177 -21.60 -3.39 7.06
N ASN A 178 -21.31 -3.14 5.77
CA ASN A 178 -20.46 -2.04 5.31
C ASN A 178 -19.10 -2.00 6.02
N PHE A 179 -18.39 -3.13 6.02
CA PHE A 179 -17.11 -3.31 6.70
C PHE A 179 -17.20 -3.17 8.22
N GLY A 180 -18.25 -3.75 8.82
CA GLY A 180 -18.56 -3.58 10.25
C GLY A 180 -17.43 -4.03 11.19
N LEU A 181 -16.79 -5.16 10.89
CA LEU A 181 -15.68 -5.68 11.71
C LEU A 181 -14.44 -4.79 11.62
N TYR A 182 -14.05 -4.36 10.42
CA TYR A 182 -13.00 -3.38 10.21
C TYR A 182 -13.28 -2.06 10.96
N ARG A 183 -14.49 -1.52 10.83
CA ARG A 183 -14.89 -0.27 11.50
C ARG A 183 -14.84 -0.38 13.02
N LYS A 184 -15.25 -1.53 13.57
CA LYS A 184 -15.13 -1.81 15.01
C LYS A 184 -13.66 -1.81 15.45
N SER A 185 -12.79 -2.52 14.72
CA SER A 185 -11.36 -2.54 15.02
C SER A 185 -10.69 -1.16 14.93
N MET A 186 -11.13 -0.32 13.99
CA MET A 186 -10.70 1.08 13.87
C MET A 186 -11.11 1.97 15.05
N GLN A 187 -12.27 1.69 15.66
CA GLN A 187 -12.79 2.40 16.83
C GLN A 187 -12.07 1.97 18.11
N GLU A 188 -11.83 0.68 18.30
CA GLU A 188 -11.06 0.13 19.42
C GLU A 188 -9.65 0.73 19.47
N THR A 189 -9.10 1.08 18.29
CA THR A 189 -7.77 1.66 18.15
C THR A 189 -7.79 3.18 18.00
N LYS A 190 -8.69 3.89 18.72
CA LYS A 190 -8.87 5.34 18.52
C LYS A 190 -7.62 6.18 18.81
N THR A 191 -6.83 5.80 19.81
CA THR A 191 -5.70 6.59 20.33
C THR A 191 -4.34 6.21 19.74
N LYS A 192 -4.24 5.12 18.99
CA LYS A 192 -2.97 4.65 18.40
C LYS A 192 -2.85 5.10 16.95
N PHE A 193 -1.61 5.15 16.47
CA PHE A 193 -1.32 5.29 15.04
C PHE A 193 -2.02 4.18 14.25
N LYS A 194 -2.59 4.56 13.11
CA LYS A 194 -3.29 3.66 12.20
C LYS A 194 -3.35 4.21 10.79
N ILE A 195 -3.39 3.31 9.83
CA ILE A 195 -3.53 3.63 8.41
C ILE A 195 -4.88 3.07 7.95
N PRO A 196 -5.89 3.93 7.68
CA PRO A 196 -7.23 3.49 7.33
C PRO A 196 -7.32 3.01 5.88
N ILE A 197 -8.22 2.06 5.59
CA ILE A 197 -8.52 1.64 4.22
C ILE A 197 -9.16 2.83 3.49
N MET A 198 -8.40 3.48 2.61
CA MET A 198 -8.80 4.75 1.99
C MET A 198 -10.16 4.66 1.31
N GLY A 199 -10.35 3.65 0.48
CA GLY A 199 -11.54 3.48 -0.35
C GLY A 199 -12.85 3.52 0.43
N ILE A 200 -12.87 2.94 1.62
CA ILE A 200 -14.06 2.88 2.47
C ILE A 200 -14.43 4.29 2.94
N HIS A 201 -13.45 5.06 3.42
CA HIS A 201 -13.70 6.42 3.92
C HIS A 201 -13.94 7.43 2.79
N LEU A 202 -13.31 7.23 1.62
CA LEU A 202 -13.61 8.01 0.42
C LEU A 202 -15.05 7.78 -0.06
N LYS A 203 -15.53 6.53 -0.04
CA LYS A 203 -16.92 6.18 -0.36
C LYS A 203 -17.89 6.85 0.61
N ASP A 204 -17.59 6.84 1.91
CA ASP A 204 -18.42 7.51 2.92
C ASP A 204 -18.45 9.02 2.70
N LEU A 205 -17.31 9.64 2.36
CA LEU A 205 -17.22 11.07 2.06
C LEU A 205 -18.04 11.48 0.83
N ILE A 206 -18.01 10.68 -0.25
CA ILE A 206 -18.86 10.90 -1.43
C ILE A 206 -20.34 10.80 -1.06
N ALA A 207 -20.73 9.76 -0.32
CA ALA A 207 -22.11 9.55 0.09
C ALA A 207 -22.64 10.71 0.95
N TRP A 208 -21.87 11.16 1.94
CA TRP A 208 -22.24 12.30 2.79
C TRP A 208 -22.21 13.65 2.07
N ASN A 209 -21.39 13.79 1.02
CA ASN A 209 -21.39 14.99 0.20
C ASN A 209 -22.61 15.06 -0.72
N GLY A 210 -23.01 13.94 -1.33
CA GLY A 210 -24.19 13.84 -2.19
C GLY A 210 -25.52 13.94 -1.44
N ASN A 211 -25.54 13.53 -0.17
CA ASN A 211 -26.75 13.55 0.67
C ASN A 211 -26.93 14.90 1.38
N GLY A 212 -27.76 15.78 0.80
CA GLY A 212 -28.26 17.01 1.44
C GLY A 212 -27.99 18.29 0.63
N PRO A 213 -28.58 19.43 1.03
CA PRO A 213 -28.41 20.68 0.32
C PRO A 213 -26.93 21.05 0.18
N SER A 214 -26.51 21.40 -1.04
CA SER A 214 -25.16 21.89 -1.28
C SER A 214 -25.00 23.23 -0.57
N PHE A 215 -23.92 23.40 0.18
CA PHE A 215 -23.55 24.69 0.75
C PHE A 215 -23.51 25.79 -0.34
N ASP A 216 -23.09 25.42 -1.56
CA ASP A 216 -23.03 26.32 -2.71
C ASP A 216 -24.42 26.86 -3.12
N LYS A 217 -25.52 26.18 -2.74
CA LYS A 217 -26.90 26.58 -3.04
C LYS A 217 -27.62 27.26 -1.87
N THR A 218 -27.34 26.84 -0.64
CA THR A 218 -28.09 27.29 0.55
C THR A 218 -27.31 28.25 1.45
N GLY A 219 -25.99 28.40 1.24
CA GLY A 219 -25.10 29.18 2.11
C GLY A 219 -25.03 28.67 3.56
N THR A 220 -25.62 27.51 3.86
CA THR A 220 -25.83 26.99 5.22
C THR A 220 -25.44 25.53 5.30
N ILE A 221 -24.82 25.14 6.43
CA ILE A 221 -24.44 23.75 6.71
C ILE A 221 -25.01 23.32 8.07
N THR A 222 -25.69 22.17 8.12
CA THR A 222 -26.17 21.60 9.38
C THR A 222 -25.00 21.13 10.24
N LEU A 223 -25.04 21.40 11.55
CA LEU A 223 -24.01 20.93 12.50
C LEU A 223 -23.75 19.42 12.41
N LYS A 224 -24.81 18.61 12.30
CA LYS A 224 -24.71 17.16 12.10
C LYS A 224 -23.84 16.79 10.89
N ARG A 225 -24.03 17.48 9.76
CA ARG A 225 -23.25 17.28 8.53
C ARG A 225 -21.81 17.73 8.73
N PHE A 226 -21.60 18.87 9.37
CA PHE A 226 -20.26 19.37 9.69
C PHE A 226 -19.46 18.39 10.54
N PHE A 227 -20.01 17.94 11.68
CA PHE A 227 -19.34 16.98 12.56
C PHE A 227 -19.05 15.65 11.87
N GLN A 228 -19.96 15.16 11.03
CA GLN A 228 -19.76 13.91 10.32
C GLN A 228 -18.66 14.00 9.26
N LEU A 229 -18.63 15.08 8.47
CA LEU A 229 -17.56 15.31 7.49
C LEU A 229 -16.21 15.52 8.19
N ALA A 230 -16.18 16.26 9.30
CA ALA A 230 -14.98 16.45 10.10
C ALA A 230 -14.45 15.10 10.65
N ASN A 231 -15.35 14.24 11.15
CA ASN A 231 -14.98 12.91 11.61
C ASN A 231 -14.41 12.05 10.48
N LEU A 232 -15.03 12.03 9.30
CA LEU A 232 -14.53 11.28 8.14
C LEU A 232 -13.18 11.81 7.63
N LEU A 233 -12.99 13.13 7.58
CA LEU A 233 -11.71 13.74 7.21
C LEU A 233 -10.62 13.49 8.26
N SER A 234 -10.99 13.32 9.53
CA SER A 234 -10.04 13.02 10.60
C SER A 234 -9.25 11.73 10.36
N TYR A 235 -9.80 10.76 9.62
CA TYR A 235 -9.08 9.53 9.26
C TYR A 235 -7.88 9.79 8.34
N PHE A 236 -7.98 10.77 7.44
CA PHE A 236 -6.88 11.17 6.55
C PHE A 236 -5.90 12.12 7.24
N LEU A 237 -6.41 13.05 8.05
CA LEU A 237 -5.59 14.00 8.79
C LEU A 237 -4.82 13.34 9.95
N GLY A 238 -5.40 12.33 10.59
CA GLY A 238 -4.83 11.62 11.74
C GLY A 238 -3.50 10.95 11.43
N VAL A 239 -3.31 10.50 10.18
CA VAL A 239 -2.05 9.90 9.70
C VAL A 239 -0.87 10.86 9.92
N ASN A 240 -1.07 12.16 9.71
CA ASN A 240 0.00 13.16 9.87
C ASN A 240 0.13 13.71 11.31
N ARG A 241 -0.86 13.48 12.17
CA ARG A 241 -0.93 14.11 13.51
C ARG A 241 -0.47 13.21 14.64
N VAL A 242 -0.53 11.89 14.45
CA VAL A 242 -0.15 10.91 15.47
C VAL A 242 1.23 10.37 15.13
N ALA A 243 2.17 10.43 16.09
CA ALA A 243 3.49 9.82 15.94
C ALA A 243 3.32 8.33 15.59
N HIS A 244 3.96 7.88 14.51
CA HIS A 244 3.83 6.51 14.07
C HIS A 244 4.65 5.57 14.96
N ASN A 245 4.12 4.37 15.23
CA ASN A 245 4.79 3.31 15.98
C ASN A 245 5.59 2.35 15.07
N LEU A 246 5.90 2.78 13.84
CA LEU A 246 6.70 2.00 12.91
C LEU A 246 8.14 1.90 13.43
N MET A 247 8.74 0.73 13.26
CA MET A 247 10.15 0.52 13.55
C MET A 247 11.01 1.31 12.57
N ASP A 248 12.28 1.51 12.91
CA ASP A 248 13.22 2.24 12.06
C ASP A 248 13.20 1.72 10.61
N PRO A 249 13.06 2.63 9.62
CA PRO A 249 12.92 2.23 8.23
C PRO A 249 14.23 1.64 7.71
N ASN A 250 14.18 0.38 7.26
CA ASN A 250 15.26 -0.14 6.44
C ASN A 250 15.12 0.43 5.02
N MET A 251 15.90 1.48 4.74
CA MET A 251 15.84 2.18 3.45
C MET A 251 16.19 1.30 2.26
N ASP A 252 17.12 0.36 2.45
CA ASP A 252 17.60 -0.54 1.40
C ASP A 252 16.48 -1.52 0.99
N LEU A 253 15.81 -2.11 1.99
CA LEU A 253 14.61 -2.93 1.79
C LEU A 253 13.46 -2.15 1.15
N ILE A 254 13.20 -0.92 1.63
CA ILE A 254 12.17 -0.03 1.09
C ILE A 254 12.44 0.31 -0.38
N ASN A 255 13.69 0.60 -0.74
CA ASN A 255 14.05 0.93 -2.12
C ASN A 255 13.86 -0.26 -3.05
N THR A 256 14.26 -1.46 -2.62
CA THR A 256 14.00 -2.70 -3.37
C THR A 256 12.50 -2.92 -3.58
N LEU A 257 11.69 -2.81 -2.53
CA LEU A 257 10.24 -2.97 -2.62
C LEU A 257 9.59 -1.94 -3.55
N LYS A 258 10.05 -0.69 -3.56
CA LYS A 258 9.52 0.34 -4.47
C LYS A 258 9.72 -0.05 -5.93
N VAL A 259 10.93 -0.48 -6.30
CA VAL A 259 11.19 -0.96 -7.68
C VAL A 259 10.32 -2.16 -8.00
N SER A 260 10.12 -3.08 -7.05
CA SER A 260 9.24 -4.23 -7.25
C SER A 260 7.77 -3.84 -7.45
N PHE A 261 7.31 -2.76 -6.82
CA PHE A 261 5.94 -2.24 -6.96
C PHE A 261 5.74 -1.39 -8.22
N ASP A 262 6.80 -0.82 -8.77
CA ASP A 262 6.74 -0.04 -10.02
C ASP A 262 6.51 -0.93 -11.26
N ILE A 263 6.76 -2.25 -11.15
CA ILE A 263 6.47 -3.19 -12.22
C ILE A 263 4.96 -3.27 -12.42
N THR A 264 4.51 -2.87 -13.61
CA THR A 264 3.12 -3.00 -13.99
C THR A 264 2.86 -4.33 -14.67
N TYR A 265 1.87 -5.05 -14.14
CA TYR A 265 1.40 -6.32 -14.70
C TYR A 265 0.01 -6.12 -15.28
N ASN A 266 -0.22 -6.69 -16.46
CA ASN A 266 -1.56 -6.77 -17.04
C ASN A 266 -2.37 -7.86 -16.32
N GLU A 267 -3.61 -7.58 -15.95
CA GLU A 267 -4.48 -8.55 -15.27
C GLU A 267 -4.68 -9.84 -16.09
N ASN A 268 -4.74 -9.70 -17.42
CA ASN A 268 -4.86 -10.84 -18.33
C ASN A 268 -3.62 -11.75 -18.26
N ASP A 269 -2.42 -11.17 -18.19
CA ASP A 269 -1.17 -11.93 -18.13
C ASP A 269 -1.07 -12.70 -16.80
N ILE A 270 -1.48 -12.08 -15.69
CA ILE A 270 -1.55 -12.74 -14.38
C ILE A 270 -2.56 -13.90 -14.42
N TYR A 271 -3.72 -13.71 -15.07
CA TYR A 271 -4.72 -14.76 -15.23
C TYR A 271 -4.20 -15.93 -16.07
N ASP A 272 -3.60 -15.65 -17.22
CA ASP A 272 -3.02 -16.65 -18.11
C ASP A 272 -1.89 -17.42 -17.43
N LEU A 273 -1.07 -16.73 -16.65
CA LEU A 273 -0.04 -17.37 -15.84
C LEU A 273 -0.66 -18.28 -14.77
N SER A 274 -1.72 -17.86 -14.09
CA SER A 274 -2.45 -18.72 -13.16
C SER A 274 -2.98 -19.97 -13.86
N LEU A 275 -3.54 -19.84 -15.07
CA LEU A 275 -3.99 -20.97 -15.88
C LEU A 275 -2.83 -21.89 -16.26
N LYS A 276 -1.69 -21.34 -16.66
CA LYS A 276 -0.46 -22.11 -16.96
C LYS A 276 0.04 -22.88 -15.73
N ARG A 277 -0.06 -22.30 -14.52
CA ARG A 277 0.35 -22.96 -13.26
C ARG A 277 -0.59 -24.08 -12.84
N GLU A 278 -1.90 -23.87 -12.95
CA GLU A 278 -2.92 -24.88 -12.67
C GLU A 278 -4.06 -24.81 -13.71
N PRO A 279 -4.05 -25.65 -14.74
CA PRO A 279 -5.10 -25.70 -15.76
C PRO A 279 -6.48 -26.06 -15.19
N LYS A 280 -7.55 -25.63 -15.85
CA LYS A 280 -8.92 -25.99 -15.47
C LYS A 280 -9.13 -27.49 -15.73
N THR A 281 -9.33 -28.28 -14.68
CA THR A 281 -9.79 -29.68 -14.76
C THR A 281 -11.27 -29.78 -14.38
N LEU A 282 -11.97 -30.83 -14.82
CA LEU A 282 -13.41 -31.04 -14.58
C LEU A 282 -13.79 -31.02 -13.08
N LEU A 283 -12.86 -31.32 -12.18
CA LEU A 283 -13.05 -31.26 -10.72
C LEU A 283 -13.09 -29.82 -10.16
N ASN A 284 -12.64 -28.81 -10.91
CA ASN A 284 -12.61 -27.40 -10.48
C ASN A 284 -13.92 -26.64 -10.77
N PHE A 285 -14.94 -27.30 -11.35
CA PHE A 285 -16.24 -26.67 -11.65
C PHE A 285 -17.09 -26.37 -10.41
N GLN A 286 -16.81 -27.00 -9.26
CA GLN A 286 -17.68 -26.89 -8.08
C GLN A 286 -17.38 -25.69 -7.16
N SER A 287 -16.29 -24.95 -7.36
CA SER A 287 -15.83 -23.92 -6.41
C SER A 287 -15.90 -22.48 -6.92
N SER A 288 -16.41 -22.24 -8.14
CA SER A 288 -16.55 -20.89 -8.71
C SER A 288 -17.60 -20.00 -8.01
N SER A 289 -18.21 -20.46 -6.91
CA SER A 289 -19.17 -19.66 -6.13
C SER A 289 -18.56 -18.91 -4.94
N SER A 290 -17.26 -19.06 -4.64
CA SER A 290 -16.62 -18.20 -3.64
C SER A 290 -16.29 -16.85 -4.27
N LYS A 291 -17.27 -15.94 -4.22
CA LYS A 291 -17.10 -14.51 -4.54
C LYS A 291 -15.77 -14.04 -3.95
N SER A 292 -14.96 -13.34 -4.74
CA SER A 292 -13.81 -12.55 -4.25
C SER A 292 -14.21 -11.86 -2.95
N VAL A 293 -13.66 -12.29 -1.81
CA VAL A 293 -14.19 -11.93 -0.48
C VAL A 293 -13.67 -10.55 -0.03
N VAL A 294 -12.61 -10.04 -0.68
CA VAL A 294 -11.92 -8.81 -0.28
C VAL A 294 -12.06 -7.78 -1.40
N PHE A 295 -13.15 -7.02 -1.30
CA PHE A 295 -13.68 -6.08 -2.29
C PHE A 295 -12.89 -4.76 -2.31
N ALA A 296 -12.04 -4.55 -3.31
CA ALA A 296 -11.26 -3.32 -3.52
C ALA A 296 -11.67 -2.53 -4.78
N ASP A 297 -12.94 -2.61 -5.19
CA ASP A 297 -13.46 -1.96 -6.41
C ASP A 297 -13.22 -0.44 -6.49
N TRP A 298 -13.06 0.22 -5.34
CA TRP A 298 -12.70 1.64 -5.25
C TRP A 298 -11.35 1.98 -5.91
N ALA A 299 -10.47 0.99 -6.05
CA ALA A 299 -9.17 1.11 -6.67
C ALA A 299 -9.15 0.56 -8.11
N SER A 300 -10.24 -0.04 -8.58
CA SER A 300 -10.33 -0.64 -9.92
C SER A 300 -10.18 0.41 -11.03
N GLY A 301 -9.49 0.04 -12.11
CA GLY A 301 -9.26 0.92 -13.27
C GLY A 301 -8.19 1.99 -13.07
N VAL A 302 -7.56 2.05 -11.90
CA VAL A 302 -6.46 2.99 -11.61
C VAL A 302 -5.12 2.30 -11.85
N CYS A 303 -4.58 2.52 -13.04
CA CYS A 303 -3.23 2.11 -13.39
C CYS A 303 -2.50 3.33 -13.98
N GLN A 304 -1.82 4.09 -13.12
CA GLN A 304 -0.83 5.05 -13.57
C GLN A 304 0.53 4.40 -13.47
N GLN A 305 1.25 4.37 -14.59
CA GLN A 305 2.66 4.07 -14.53
C GLN A 305 3.38 5.24 -13.84
N PRO A 306 4.28 4.97 -12.88
CA PRO A 306 5.15 6.00 -12.37
C PRO A 306 5.91 6.65 -13.53
N ASP A 307 6.13 7.97 -13.44
CA ASP A 307 6.90 8.70 -14.44
C ASP A 307 8.32 8.13 -14.55
N SER A 308 8.91 8.20 -15.74
CA SER A 308 10.23 7.61 -16.02
C SER A 308 11.30 8.12 -15.06
N ASP A 309 11.26 9.40 -14.68
CA ASP A 309 12.20 9.99 -13.72
C ASP A 309 12.07 9.35 -12.33
N THR A 310 10.85 9.08 -11.87
CA THR A 310 10.59 8.40 -10.59
C THR A 310 11.08 6.96 -10.62
N VAL A 311 10.81 6.23 -11.71
CA VAL A 311 11.30 4.86 -11.89
C VAL A 311 12.83 4.83 -11.88
N ASN A 312 13.48 5.72 -12.64
CA ASN A 312 14.94 5.82 -12.68
C ASN A 312 15.55 6.12 -11.31
N LYS A 313 14.91 6.99 -10.52
CA LYS A 313 15.33 7.27 -9.14
C LYS A 313 15.18 6.05 -8.23
N HIS A 314 14.12 5.28 -8.37
CA HIS A 314 13.92 4.05 -7.60
C HIS A 314 14.94 2.99 -7.98
N ILE A 315 15.19 2.79 -9.28
CA ILE A 315 16.21 1.87 -9.81
C ILE A 315 17.60 2.26 -9.27
N ALA A 316 18.02 3.52 -9.42
CA ALA A 316 19.31 3.98 -8.91
C ALA A 316 19.46 3.70 -7.41
N ALA A 317 18.44 4.03 -6.60
CA ALA A 317 18.47 3.82 -5.16
C ALA A 317 18.47 2.33 -4.76
N MET A 318 17.91 1.44 -5.58
CA MET A 318 17.99 0.00 -5.39
C MET A 318 19.38 -0.52 -5.78
N VAL A 319 19.93 -0.08 -6.91
CA VAL A 319 21.27 -0.47 -7.37
C VAL A 319 22.32 -0.08 -6.32
N ASP A 320 22.26 1.14 -5.80
CA ASP A 320 23.11 1.59 -4.68
C ASP A 320 22.99 0.67 -3.46
N ALA A 321 21.78 0.23 -3.13
CA ALA A 321 21.52 -0.67 -2.01
C ALA A 321 22.08 -2.08 -2.25
N VAL A 322 22.03 -2.57 -3.49
CA VAL A 322 22.60 -3.88 -3.88
C VAL A 322 24.11 -3.86 -3.74
N PHE A 323 24.80 -2.89 -4.36
CA PHE A 323 26.25 -2.78 -4.26
C PHE A 323 26.70 -2.63 -2.80
N LYS A 324 25.98 -1.84 -2.00
CA LYS A 324 26.27 -1.72 -0.56
C LYS A 324 26.23 -3.05 0.21
N HIS A 325 25.40 -4.01 -0.18
CA HIS A 325 25.20 -5.27 0.54
C HIS A 325 25.99 -6.46 0.00
N TYR A 326 26.28 -6.48 -1.30
CA TYR A 326 26.82 -7.66 -1.98
C TYR A 326 28.19 -7.42 -2.63
N ASP A 327 28.58 -6.16 -2.88
CA ASP A 327 29.91 -5.80 -3.37
C ASP A 327 30.83 -5.46 -2.17
N HIS A 328 31.36 -6.51 -1.54
CA HIS A 328 32.18 -6.40 -0.34
C HIS A 328 33.62 -5.94 -0.63
N ASP A 329 34.14 -6.22 -1.82
CA ASP A 329 35.49 -5.89 -2.29
C ASP A 329 35.54 -4.61 -3.13
N ARG A 330 34.38 -3.99 -3.42
CA ARG A 330 34.22 -2.74 -4.19
C ARG A 330 34.73 -2.86 -5.62
N ASP A 331 34.63 -4.05 -6.19
CA ASP A 331 35.06 -4.31 -7.56
C ASP A 331 33.98 -3.92 -8.58
N SER A 332 32.82 -3.45 -8.11
CA SER A 332 31.64 -3.11 -8.92
C SER A 332 31.00 -4.31 -9.62
N TYR A 333 31.23 -5.53 -9.14
CA TYR A 333 30.57 -6.75 -9.56
C TYR A 333 29.84 -7.41 -8.38
N ILE A 334 28.89 -8.29 -8.71
CA ILE A 334 28.24 -9.18 -7.75
C ILE A 334 28.21 -10.59 -8.35
N SER A 335 28.24 -11.62 -7.51
CA SER A 335 28.22 -12.98 -8.03
C SER A 335 26.89 -13.29 -8.70
N LYS A 336 26.92 -14.21 -9.69
CA LYS A 336 25.70 -14.68 -10.36
C LYS A 336 24.67 -15.26 -9.38
N ALA A 337 25.13 -15.94 -8.32
CA ALA A 337 24.26 -16.52 -7.31
C ALA A 337 23.54 -15.44 -6.48
N GLU A 338 24.22 -14.34 -6.15
CA GLU A 338 23.62 -13.21 -5.43
C GLU A 338 22.64 -12.45 -6.33
N PHE A 339 23.00 -12.26 -7.60
CA PHE A 339 22.09 -11.68 -8.59
C PHE A 339 20.79 -12.48 -8.73
N GLU A 340 20.88 -13.81 -8.85
CA GLU A 340 19.71 -14.70 -8.95
C GLU A 340 18.81 -14.62 -7.69
N GLN A 341 19.40 -14.44 -6.50
CA GLN A 341 18.63 -14.25 -5.26
C GLN A 341 17.84 -12.93 -5.27
N ILE A 342 18.44 -11.84 -5.77
CA ILE A 342 17.80 -10.52 -5.84
C ILE A 342 16.76 -10.49 -6.97
N ALA A 343 17.06 -11.13 -8.11
CA ALA A 343 16.14 -11.26 -9.23
C ALA A 343 14.82 -11.94 -8.81
N GLY A 344 14.86 -12.83 -7.82
CA GLY A 344 13.68 -13.45 -7.22
C GLY A 344 12.64 -12.48 -6.64
N ASN A 345 13.01 -11.22 -6.38
CA ASN A 345 12.10 -10.17 -5.91
C ASN A 345 11.24 -9.54 -7.01
N PHE A 346 11.65 -9.73 -8.26
CA PHE A 346 11.08 -9.09 -9.44
C PHE A 346 10.46 -10.15 -10.34
N PRO A 347 9.24 -10.61 -10.02
CA PRO A 347 8.62 -11.71 -10.73
C PRO A 347 8.34 -11.29 -12.18
N PHE A 348 8.73 -12.13 -13.14
CA PHE A 348 8.44 -11.96 -14.58
C PHE A 348 8.97 -10.69 -15.24
N ILE A 349 9.93 -9.99 -14.63
CA ILE A 349 10.93 -9.29 -15.45
C ILE A 349 11.64 -10.42 -16.16
N ASP A 350 11.34 -10.63 -17.44
CA ASP A 350 11.96 -11.69 -18.24
C ASP A 350 13.43 -11.81 -17.90
N ALA A 351 13.85 -13.04 -17.59
CA ALA A 351 15.20 -13.44 -17.22
C ALA A 351 16.18 -12.44 -17.79
N PHE A 352 16.72 -11.55 -16.93
CA PHE A 352 17.56 -10.43 -17.33
C PHE A 352 18.41 -10.91 -18.49
N VAL A 353 18.08 -10.35 -19.65
CA VAL A 353 18.81 -10.20 -20.91
C VAL A 353 20.01 -11.13 -20.99
N ALA A 354 20.23 -11.83 -22.09
CA ALA A 354 21.55 -12.37 -22.42
C ALA A 354 22.60 -11.25 -22.21
N ILE A 355 23.13 -11.13 -21.00
CA ILE A 355 24.18 -10.19 -20.64
C ILE A 355 25.34 -10.83 -21.36
N ASP A 356 25.84 -10.13 -22.38
CA ASP A 356 27.20 -10.33 -22.84
C ASP A 356 28.06 -10.30 -21.58
N ALA A 357 28.38 -11.49 -21.09
CA ALA A 357 29.40 -11.66 -20.09
C ALA A 357 30.64 -11.12 -20.78
N ASP A 358 31.06 -9.91 -20.41
CA ASP A 358 32.33 -9.38 -20.84
C ASP A 358 33.38 -10.46 -20.56
N ARG A 359 34.07 -10.83 -21.64
CA ARG A 359 35.09 -11.89 -21.69
C ARG A 359 36.19 -11.70 -20.67
#